data_AF-A0A6I3BRB4-F1
#
_entry.id   AF-A0A6I3BRB4-F1
#
_cell.length_a   1.000
_cell.length_b   1.000
_cell.length_c   1.000
_cell.angle_alpha   90.00
_cell.angle_beta   90.00
_cell.angle_gamma   90.00
#
_symmetry.space_group_name_H-M   'P 1'
#
loop_
_entity.id
_entity.type
_entity.pdbx_description
1 polymer ?
#
loop_
_entity_poly.entity_id
_entity_poly.type
_entity_poly.pdbx_seq_one_letter_code
_entity_poly.pdbx_strand_id
1 'polypeptide(L)'
;TRHVWAFEIISALLITAALGAMVLAHSQRNKSKFVQRDQSIARFRKPSLAEAAGLPGSGVYALHNAVDVPALLPDGKAAPTSISPVLEARGDMMESKKFEMKPAEEEER
;
A
#
# COMPACT_ATOMS: atom_id res chain seq x y z
N THR A 1 -36.40 -19.90 53.19
CA THR A 1 -35.24 -20.35 52.39
C THR A 1 -35.57 -20.67 50.92
N ARG A 2 -36.86 -20.84 50.53
CA ARG A 2 -37.28 -21.26 49.18
C ARG A 2 -36.79 -20.40 47.99
N HIS A 3 -36.35 -19.16 48.21
CA HIS A 3 -35.90 -18.25 47.14
C HIS A 3 -34.41 -17.90 47.19
N VAL A 4 -33.68 -18.44 48.17
CA VAL A 4 -32.24 -18.13 48.35
C VAL A 4 -31.42 -18.65 47.17
N TRP A 5 -31.71 -19.87 46.72
CA TRP A 5 -31.03 -20.49 45.57
C TRP A 5 -31.26 -19.74 44.25
N ALA A 6 -32.50 -19.34 43.98
CA ALA A 6 -32.82 -18.55 42.78
C ALA A 6 -32.13 -17.17 42.82
N PHE A 7 -32.09 -16.54 44.00
CA PHE A 7 -31.40 -15.27 44.19
C PHE A 7 -29.88 -15.39 43.96
N GLU A 8 -29.26 -16.46 44.47
CA GLU A 8 -27.83 -16.73 44.26
C GLU A 8 -27.47 -16.84 42.78
N ILE A 9 -28.25 -17.59 41.99
CA ILE A 9 -28.00 -17.75 40.54
C ILE A 9 -28.11 -16.42 39.80
N ILE A 10 -29.16 -15.64 40.09
CA ILE A 10 -29.36 -14.34 39.46
C ILE A 10 -28.24 -13.38 39.86
N SER A 11 -27.80 -13.40 41.12
CA SER A 11 -26.70 -12.56 41.60
C SER A 11 -25.38 -12.92 40.91
N ALA A 12 -25.08 -14.21 40.77
CA ALA A 12 -23.90 -14.69 40.05
C ALA A 12 -23.95 -14.26 38.58
N LEU A 13 -25.10 -14.42 37.92
CA LEU A 13 -25.30 -14.00 36.53
C LEU A 13 -25.08 -12.48 36.36
N LEU A 14 -25.65 -11.67 37.24
CA LEU A 14 -25.52 -10.20 37.17
C LEU A 14 -24.07 -9.74 37.41
N ILE A 15 -23.34 -10.38 38.34
CA ILE A 15 -21.93 -10.09 38.57
C ILE A 15 -21.11 -10.42 37.32
N THR A 16 -21.30 -11.62 36.75
CA THR A 16 -20.59 -12.04 35.54
C THR A 16 -20.92 -11.13 34.35
N ALA A 17 -22.18 -10.75 34.18
CA ALA A 17 -22.61 -9.85 33.13
C ALA A 17 -22.00 -8.44 33.28
N ALA A 18 -21.99 -7.89 34.50
CA ALA A 18 -21.41 -6.58 34.79
C ALA A 18 -19.89 -6.55 34.52
N LEU A 19 -19.17 -7.59 34.95
CA LEU A 19 -17.74 -7.72 34.66
C LEU A 19 -17.48 -7.87 33.15
N GLY A 20 -18.25 -8.71 32.46
CA GLY A 20 -18.17 -8.86 31.01
C GLY A 20 -18.41 -7.55 30.27
N ALA A 21 -19.41 -6.77 30.71
CA ALA A 21 -19.73 -5.46 30.14
C ALA A 21 -18.61 -4.44 30.38
N MET A 22 -18.04 -4.36 31.59
CA MET A 22 -16.91 -3.46 31.88
C MET A 22 -15.68 -3.80 31.03
N VAL A 23 -15.35 -5.09 30.89
CA VAL A 23 -14.22 -5.55 30.09
C VAL A 23 -14.43 -5.23 28.61
N LEU A 24 -15.63 -5.47 28.08
CA LEU A 24 -15.96 -5.16 26.68
C LEU A 24 -15.95 -3.66 26.41
N ALA A 25 -16.55 -2.87 27.31
CA ALA A 25 -16.63 -1.42 27.18
C ALA A 25 -15.27 -0.72 27.34
N HIS A 26 -14.36 -1.29 28.15
CA HIS A 26 -13.00 -0.77 28.34
C HIS A 26 -11.95 -1.50 27.49
N SER A 27 -12.38 -2.36 26.56
CA SER A 27 -11.46 -2.98 25.61
C SER A 27 -10.85 -1.90 24.72
N GLN A 28 -9.63 -1.49 25.06
CA GLN A 28 -8.88 -0.56 24.24
C GLN A 28 -8.61 -1.21 22.88
N ARG A 29 -8.97 -0.52 21.82
CA ARG A 29 -8.74 -0.96 20.45
C ARG A 29 -7.23 -0.96 20.19
N ASN A 30 -6.55 -2.09 20.41
CA ASN A 30 -5.17 -2.34 20.02
C ASN A 30 -5.06 -2.48 18.49
N LYS A 31 -5.41 -1.42 17.77
CA LYS A 31 -4.93 -1.22 16.40
C LYS A 31 -3.84 -0.18 16.51
N SER A 32 -2.60 -0.59 16.29
CA SER A 32 -1.49 0.32 16.05
C SER A 32 -1.99 1.36 15.05
N LYS A 33 -2.14 2.61 15.51
CA LYS A 33 -2.23 3.74 14.61
C LYS A 33 -0.81 3.85 14.05
N PHE A 34 -0.47 3.10 13.01
CA PHE A 34 0.67 3.47 12.20
C PHE A 34 0.30 4.81 11.58
N VAL A 35 0.55 5.87 12.33
CA VAL A 35 0.36 7.25 11.88
C VAL A 35 1.26 7.40 10.67
N GLN A 36 0.95 8.34 9.78
CA GLN A 36 1.75 8.61 8.59
C GLN A 36 3.25 8.70 8.91
N ARG A 37 3.63 9.26 10.07
CA ARG A 37 5.01 9.31 10.58
C ARG A 37 5.61 7.93 10.84
N ASP A 38 4.88 7.02 11.47
CA ASP A 38 5.39 5.68 11.75
C ASP A 38 5.55 4.90 10.44
N GLN A 39 4.62 5.06 9.51
CA GLN A 39 4.72 4.47 8.17
C GLN A 39 5.91 5.02 7.40
N SER A 40 6.17 6.34 7.44
CA SER A 40 7.31 6.93 6.76
C SER A 40 8.62 6.41 7.37
N ILE A 41 8.73 6.36 8.70
CA ILE A 41 9.92 5.82 9.38
C ILE A 41 10.12 4.33 9.05
N ALA A 42 9.04 3.54 9.04
CA ALA A 42 9.11 2.11 8.75
C ALA A 42 9.68 1.81 7.35
N ARG A 43 9.39 2.66 6.34
CA ARG A 43 9.96 2.51 4.98
C ARG A 43 11.47 2.55 4.95
N PHE A 44 12.09 3.39 5.77
CA PHE A 44 13.55 3.56 5.84
C PHE A 44 14.24 2.59 6.81
N ARG A 45 13.49 1.82 7.60
CA ARG A 45 14.03 0.81 8.53
C ARG A 45 14.07 -0.60 7.94
N LYS A 46 13.63 -0.79 6.69
CA LYS A 46 13.73 -2.07 5.97
C LYS A 46 15.21 -2.39 5.65
N PRO A 47 15.57 -3.67 5.40
CA PRO A 47 16.92 -4.05 4.98
C PRO A 47 17.38 -3.41 3.66
N SER A 48 16.44 -3.00 2.81
CA SER A 48 16.72 -2.33 1.54
C SER A 48 15.99 -0.99 1.48
N LEU A 49 16.68 0.02 0.96
CA LEU A 49 16.15 1.35 0.71
C LEU A 49 15.52 1.50 -0.69
N ALA A 50 15.54 0.44 -1.52
CA ALA A 50 15.08 0.51 -2.91
C ALA A 50 13.61 0.97 -3.05
N GLU A 51 12.76 0.67 -2.07
CA GLU A 51 11.35 1.06 -2.06
C GLU A 51 11.04 2.21 -1.09
N ALA A 52 12.06 2.80 -0.45
CA ALA A 52 11.83 3.77 0.61
C ALA A 52 11.09 5.03 0.12
N ALA A 53 11.37 5.43 -1.13
CA ALA A 53 10.69 6.52 -1.83
C ALA A 53 9.43 6.07 -2.60
N GLY A 54 9.07 4.78 -2.55
CA GLY A 54 8.08 4.17 -3.43
C GLY A 54 8.71 3.51 -4.66
N LEU A 55 7.91 2.74 -5.39
CA LEU A 55 8.32 2.15 -6.67
C LEU A 55 8.46 3.25 -7.73
N PRO A 56 9.32 3.05 -8.76
CA PRO A 56 9.40 3.98 -9.88
C PRO A 56 8.03 4.20 -10.51
N GLY A 57 7.72 5.45 -10.86
CA GLY A 57 6.54 5.76 -11.68
C GLY A 57 6.72 5.29 -13.12
N SER A 58 5.65 5.39 -13.91
CA SER A 58 5.67 5.12 -15.35
C SER A 58 6.59 6.08 -16.11
N GLY A 59 6.86 5.78 -17.38
CA GLY A 59 7.78 6.56 -18.20
C GLY A 59 7.25 7.95 -18.54
N VAL A 60 8.12 8.95 -18.39
CA VAL A 60 7.88 10.34 -18.79
C VAL A 60 8.72 10.64 -20.01
N TYR A 61 8.06 10.79 -21.16
CA TYR A 61 8.66 11.12 -22.45
C TYR A 61 8.23 12.52 -22.89
N ALA A 62 8.97 13.12 -23.82
CA ALA A 62 8.73 14.48 -24.30
C ALA A 62 7.29 14.72 -24.80
N LEU A 63 6.67 13.70 -25.39
CA LEU A 63 5.32 13.77 -25.95
C LEU A 63 4.30 12.87 -25.24
N HIS A 64 4.72 12.13 -24.19
CA HIS A 64 3.86 11.12 -23.58
C HIS A 64 4.24 10.87 -22.12
N ASN A 65 3.26 10.95 -21.21
CA ASN A 65 3.42 10.63 -19.80
C ASN A 65 2.14 9.94 -19.31
N ALA A 66 2.09 8.63 -19.46
CA ALA A 66 0.97 7.82 -19.04
C ALA A 66 1.43 6.47 -18.49
N VAL A 67 0.51 5.81 -17.78
CA VAL A 67 0.78 4.61 -16.97
C VAL A 67 1.00 3.34 -17.78
N ASP A 68 0.68 3.38 -19.08
CA ASP A 68 0.79 2.31 -20.07
C ASP A 68 2.18 2.24 -20.72
N VAL A 69 3.07 3.22 -20.50
CA VAL A 69 4.44 3.22 -21.03
C VAL A 69 5.45 3.05 -19.89
N PRO A 70 6.38 2.08 -19.97
CA PRO A 70 7.38 1.87 -18.93
C PRO A 70 8.38 3.03 -18.85
N ALA A 71 8.95 3.25 -17.67
CA ALA A 71 10.15 4.06 -17.52
C ALA A 71 11.37 3.32 -18.11
N LEU A 72 12.38 4.08 -18.53
CA LEU A 72 13.62 3.51 -19.05
C LEU A 72 14.70 3.47 -17.97
N LEU A 73 15.41 2.35 -17.91
CA LEU A 73 16.65 2.21 -17.20
C LEU A 73 17.78 3.00 -17.91
N PRO A 74 18.92 3.23 -17.25
CA PRO A 74 20.07 3.91 -17.88
C PRO A 74 20.61 3.22 -19.14
N ASP A 75 20.31 1.93 -19.31
CA ASP A 75 20.66 1.14 -20.50
C ASP A 75 19.61 1.21 -21.61
N GLY A 76 18.55 2.00 -21.42
CA GLY A 76 17.45 2.16 -22.37
C GLY A 76 16.40 1.05 -22.35
N LYS A 77 16.52 0.04 -21.48
CA LYS A 77 15.50 -1.01 -21.35
C LYS A 77 14.32 -0.56 -20.50
N ALA A 78 13.14 -1.12 -20.76
CA ALA A 78 11.96 -0.91 -19.93
C ALA A 78 12.21 -1.40 -18.49
N ALA A 79 11.94 -0.55 -17.51
CA ALA A 79 12.04 -0.88 -16.10
C ALA A 79 10.80 -1.72 -15.68
N PRO A 80 10.96 -3.00 -15.33
CA PRO A 80 9.83 -3.88 -15.02
C PRO A 80 9.09 -3.49 -13.73
N THR A 81 9.71 -2.69 -12.87
CA THR A 81 9.10 -2.18 -11.63
C THR A 81 8.30 -0.88 -11.84
N SER A 82 8.34 -0.30 -13.04
CA SER A 82 7.62 0.94 -13.39
C SER A 82 6.22 0.71 -13.97
N ILE A 83 5.85 -0.55 -14.16
CA ILE A 83 4.63 -0.95 -14.88
C ILE A 83 3.61 -1.54 -13.91
N SER A 84 2.34 -1.27 -14.19
CA SER A 84 1.25 -1.88 -13.44
C SER A 84 1.08 -3.34 -13.86
N PRO A 85 1.12 -4.31 -12.93
CA PRO A 85 0.89 -5.73 -13.26
C PRO A 85 -0.47 -5.98 -13.93
N VAL A 86 -1.45 -5.12 -13.66
CA VAL A 86 -2.79 -5.21 -14.25
C VAL A 86 -2.78 -4.81 -15.72
N LEU A 87 -2.03 -3.77 -16.09
CA LEU A 87 -1.91 -3.31 -17.47
C LEU A 87 -1.08 -4.29 -18.31
N GLU A 88 -0.02 -4.83 -17.71
CA GLU A 88 0.79 -5.89 -18.31
C GLU A 88 -0.05 -7.15 -18.57
N ALA A 89 -0.82 -7.62 -17.59
CA ALA A 89 -1.68 -8.80 -17.73
C ALA A 89 -2.78 -8.63 -18.78
N ARG A 90 -3.23 -7.38 -19.02
CA ARG A 90 -4.25 -7.07 -20.02
C ARG A 90 -3.66 -6.93 -21.43
N GLY A 91 -2.38 -6.62 -21.55
CA GLY A 91 -1.74 -6.32 -22.85
C GLY A 91 -1.98 -4.88 -23.32
N ASP A 92 -2.40 -3.98 -22.44
CA ASP A 92 -2.65 -2.56 -22.76
C ASP A 92 -1.36 -1.72 -22.75
N MET A 93 -0.20 -2.37 -22.67
CA MET A 93 1.11 -1.73 -22.58
C MET A 93 1.59 -1.22 -23.93
N MET A 94 2.16 -0.01 -23.94
CA MET A 94 2.77 0.60 -25.11
C MET A 94 4.29 0.51 -25.05
N GLU A 95 4.92 0.22 -26.19
CA GLU A 95 6.38 0.18 -26.32
C GLU A 95 6.99 1.58 -26.22
N SER A 96 8.04 1.71 -25.41
CA SER A 96 8.81 2.94 -25.23
C SER A 96 9.47 3.44 -26.53
N LYS A 97 9.84 2.51 -27.43
CA LYS A 97 10.53 2.80 -28.70
C LYS A 97 9.78 3.80 -29.58
N LYS A 98 8.45 3.86 -29.47
CA LYS A 98 7.61 4.84 -30.20
C LYS A 98 7.91 6.30 -29.81
N PHE A 99 8.46 6.52 -28.63
CA PHE A 99 8.71 7.83 -28.04
C PHE A 99 10.20 8.19 -27.96
N GLU A 100 11.08 7.38 -28.54
CA GLU A 100 12.49 7.71 -28.67
C GLU A 100 12.66 8.94 -29.56
N MET A 101 13.54 9.86 -29.13
CA MET A 101 13.96 10.99 -29.95
C MET A 101 14.64 10.43 -31.20
N LYS A 102 14.11 10.79 -32.38
CA LYS A 102 14.85 10.54 -33.63
C LYS A 102 16.08 11.44 -33.64
N PRO A 103 17.26 10.92 -34.01
CA PRO A 103 18.42 11.78 -34.23
C PRO A 103 18.02 12.84 -35.27
N ALA A 104 18.33 14.10 -34.99
CA ALA A 104 18.15 15.17 -35.96
C ALA A 104 18.99 14.80 -37.20
N GLU A 105 18.36 14.73 -38.36
CA GLU A 105 19.12 14.70 -39.61
C GLU A 105 19.89 16.01 -39.66
N GLU A 106 21.21 15.93 -39.56
CA GLU A 106 22.08 17.08 -39.79
C GLU A 106 21.84 17.51 -41.24
N GLU A 107 21.03 18.55 -41.44
CA GLU A 107 20.99 19.27 -42.71
C GLU A 107 22.38 19.85 -42.93
N GLU A 108 23.20 19.16 -43.72
CA GLU A 108 24.45 19.70 -44.29
C GLU A 108 24.09 21.02 -44.99
N ARG A 109 24.50 22.14 -44.39
CA ARG A 109 24.45 23.48 -44.97
C ARG A 109 25.81 23.89 -45.50
#